data_AF-A0A150LHQ8-F1
#
_entry.id   AF-A0A150LHQ8-F1
#
_cell.length_a   1.000
_cell.length_b   1.000
_cell.length_c   1.000
_cell.angle_alpha   90.00
_cell.angle_beta   90.00
_cell.angle_gamma   90.00
#
_symmetry.space_group_name_H-M   'P 1'
#
loop_
_entity.id
_entity.type
_entity.pdbx_description
1 polymer ?
#
loop_
_entity_poly.entity_id
_entity_poly.type
_entity_poly.pdbx_seq_one_letter_code
_entity_poly.pdbx_strand_id
1 'polypeptide(L)' 'MCQVLDVSKSGYYDWLKRAKSKQKERKEQLTQQIRNEHLKSRKIYGSPKITQELRKQGIRVS' A
#
# COMPACT_ATOMS: atom_id res chain seq x y z
N MET A 1 20.15 13.51 8.41
CA MET A 1 18.68 13.35 8.42
C MET A 1 18.03 14.26 9.45
N CYS A 2 18.25 14.08 10.76
CA CYS A 2 17.61 14.91 11.81
C CYS A 2 17.96 16.41 11.73
N GLN A 3 19.21 16.76 11.44
CA GLN A 3 19.66 18.16 11.24
C GLN A 3 19.21 18.76 9.90
N VAL A 4 18.84 17.93 8.92
CA VAL A 4 18.40 18.38 7.58
C VAL A 4 16.88 18.61 7.56
N LEU A 5 16.15 17.86 8.38
CA LEU A 5 14.69 17.90 8.50
C LEU A 5 14.22 18.65 9.76
N ASP A 6 15.13 19.26 10.52
CA ASP A 6 14.88 19.95 11.79
C ASP A 6 14.00 19.16 12.78
N VAL A 7 14.26 17.86 12.90
CA VAL A 7 13.55 16.97 13.84
C VAL A 7 14.46 16.52 14.97
N SER A 8 13.89 16.37 16.17
CA SER A 8 14.61 15.79 17.30
C SER A 8 15.00 14.34 17.01
N LYS A 9 16.19 13.93 17.47
CA LYS A 9 16.68 12.54 17.30
C LYS A 9 15.68 11.53 17.85
N SER A 10 15.08 11.81 19.01
CA SER A 10 14.03 10.98 19.62
C SER A 10 12.80 10.87 18.72
N GLY A 11 12.30 11.99 18.16
CA GLY A 11 11.16 11.98 17.24
C GLY A 11 11.42 11.18 15.96
N TYR A 12 12.64 11.21 15.43
CA TYR A 12 13.03 10.40 14.27
C TYR A 12 12.99 8.89 14.57
N TYR A 13 13.57 8.46 15.70
CA TYR A 13 13.56 7.05 16.08
C TYR A 13 12.17 6.57 16.54
N ASP A 14 11.37 7.43 17.16
CA ASP A 14 9.97 7.12 17.51
C ASP A 14 9.13 6.93 16.25
N TRP A 15 9.29 7.80 15.24
CA TRP A 15 8.64 7.62 13.95
C TRP A 15 9.09 6.32 13.26
N LEU A 16 10.38 5.98 13.33
CA LEU A 16 10.91 4.74 12.78
C LEU A 16 10.33 3.50 13.49
N LYS A 17 10.15 3.58 14.81
CA LYS A 17 9.56 2.51 15.65
C LYS A 17 8.03 2.45 15.60
N ARG A 18 7.34 3.46 15.08
CA ARG A 18 5.87 3.45 15.00
C ARG A 18 5.43 2.23 14.21
N ALA A 19 4.57 1.42 14.84
CA ALA A 19 3.92 0.29 14.20
C ALA A 19 3.17 0.75 12.94
N LYS A 20 3.09 -0.14 11.96
CA LYS A 20 2.34 0.13 10.73
C LYS A 20 0.89 0.47 11.12
N SER A 21 0.40 1.62 10.64
CA SER A 21 -1.01 1.96 10.81
C SER A 21 -1.89 0.93 10.11
N LYS A 22 -3.10 0.69 10.62
CA LYS A 22 -4.12 -0.17 10.00
C LYS A 22 -4.32 0.15 8.51
N GLN A 23 -4.16 1.43 8.13
CA GLN A 23 -4.23 1.86 6.72
C GLN A 23 -3.07 1.32 5.88
N LYS A 24 -1.86 1.26 6.44
CA LYS A 24 -0.67 0.73 5.76
C LYS A 24 -0.79 -0.78 5.57
N GLU A 25 -1.28 -1.50 6.58
CA GLU A 25 -1.58 -2.94 6.47
C GLU A 25 -2.64 -3.20 5.40
N ARG A 26 -3.75 -2.46 5.42
CA ARG A 26 -4.79 -2.56 4.37
C ARG A 26 -4.21 -2.29 2.98
N LYS A 27 -3.33 -1.29 2.85
CA LYS A 27 -2.68 -0.96 1.56
C LYS A 27 -1.72 -2.06 1.10
N GLU A 28 -0.99 -2.69 2.01
CA GLU A 28 -0.14 -3.84 1.70
C GLU A 28 -0.96 -5.05 1.22
N GLN A 29 -2.04 -5.40 1.94
CA GLN A 29 -2.98 -6.45 1.52
C GLN A 29 -3.57 -6.16 0.14
N LEU A 30 -4.01 -4.92 -0.08
CA LEU A 30 -4.54 -4.48 -1.39
C LEU A 30 -3.48 -4.63 -2.50
N THR A 31 -2.24 -4.24 -2.21
CA THR A 31 -1.13 -4.33 -3.17
C THR A 31 -0.84 -5.78 -3.55
N GLN A 32 -0.91 -6.70 -2.58
CA GLN A 32 -0.77 -8.14 -2.84
C GLN A 32 -1.90 -8.67 -3.73
N GLN A 33 -3.15 -8.27 -3.47
CA GLN A 33 -4.31 -8.65 -4.29
C GLN A 33 -4.20 -8.13 -5.73
N ILE A 34 -3.85 -6.85 -5.90
CA ILE A 34 -3.58 -6.23 -7.21
C ILE A 34 -2.52 -7.02 -7.97
N ARG A 35 -1.41 -7.38 -7.30
CA ARG A 35 -0.30 -8.10 -7.92
C ARG A 35 -0.72 -9.51 -8.33
N ASN A 36 -1.51 -10.19 -7.50
CA ASN A 36 -2.01 -11.52 -7.80
C ASN A 36 -2.96 -11.49 -9.01
N GLU A 37 -3.90 -10.54 -9.05
CA GLU A 37 -4.79 -10.36 -10.21
C GLU A 37 -4.02 -10.00 -11.48
N HIS A 38 -3.04 -9.09 -11.39
CA HIS A 38 -2.21 -8.74 -12.53
C HIS A 38 -1.41 -9.94 -13.07
N LEU A 39 -0.90 -10.81 -12.19
CA LEU A 39 -0.22 -12.04 -12.60
C LEU A 39 -1.19 -13.07 -13.18
N LYS A 40 -2.37 -13.28 -12.58
CA LYS A 40 -3.42 -14.16 -13.12
C LYS A 40 -3.87 -13.74 -14.50
N SER A 41 -4.02 -12.44 -14.74
CA SER A 41 -4.37 -11.88 -16.04
C SER A 41 -3.20 -11.86 -17.03
N ARG A 42 -2.10 -12.58 -16.75
CA ARG A 42 -0.86 -12.63 -17.57
C ARG A 42 -0.31 -11.25 -17.91
N LYS A 43 -0.46 -10.27 -17.01
CA LYS A 43 -0.08 -8.87 -17.19
C LYS A 43 -0.83 -8.13 -18.32
N ILE A 44 -1.94 -8.70 -18.81
CA ILE A 44 -2.77 -8.10 -19.87
C ILE A 44 -3.65 -6.99 -19.29
N TYR A 45 -4.14 -7.17 -18.06
CA TYR A 45 -5.03 -6.21 -17.44
C TYR A 45 -4.22 -5.04 -16.89
N GLY A 46 -4.50 -3.85 -17.43
CA GLY A 46 -4.02 -2.58 -16.90
C GLY A 46 -4.78 -2.17 -15.63
N SER A 47 -4.35 -1.05 -15.03
CA SER A 47 -4.93 -0.51 -13.80
C SER A 47 -6.47 -0.42 -13.81
N PRO A 48 -7.15 0.06 -14.88
CA PRO A 48 -8.62 0.16 -14.87
C PRO A 48 -9.33 -1.20 -14.78
N LYS A 49 -8.84 -2.21 -15.50
CA LYS A 49 -9.41 -3.57 -15.50
C LYS A 49 -9.17 -4.27 -14.17
N ILE A 50 -7.97 -4.12 -13.60
CA ILE A 50 -7.67 -4.66 -12.26
C ILE A 50 -8.57 -4.01 -11.20
N THR A 51 -8.75 -2.69 -11.24
CA THR A 51 -9.66 -2.00 -10.32
C THR A 51 -11.11 -2.48 -10.45
N GLN A 52 -11.59 -2.72 -11.67
CA GLN A 52 -12.92 -3.31 -11.87
C GLN A 52 -13.01 -4.72 -11.29
N GLU A 53 -12.01 -5.56 -11.52
CA GLU A 53 -12.00 -6.94 -11.02
C GLU A 53 -11.94 -6.98 -9.49
N LEU A 54 -11.13 -6.12 -8.88
CA LEU A 54 -11.09 -5.96 -7.42
C LEU A 54 -12.43 -5.47 -6.87
N ARG A 55 -13.10 -4.53 -7.54
CA ARG A 55 -14.45 -4.09 -7.16
C ARG A 55 -15.47 -5.23 -7.26
N LYS A 56 -15.39 -6.08 -8.29
CA LYS A 56 -16.24 -7.29 -8.42
C LYS A 56 -15.99 -8.29 -7.29
N GLN A 57 -14.75 -8.40 -6.83
CA GLN A 57 -14.36 -9.21 -5.66
C GLN A 57 -14.78 -8.57 -4.32
N GLY A 58 -15.50 -7.44 -4.33
CA GLY A 58 -15.96 -6.74 -3.12
C GLY A 58 -14.90 -5.83 -2.48
N ILE A 59 -13.75 -5.64 -3.12
CA ILE A 59 -12.66 -4.82 -2.61
C ILE A 59 -12.90 -3.36 -3.04
N ARG A 60 -13.20 -2.50 -2.07
CA ARG A 60 -13.45 -1.08 -2.31
C ARG A 60 -12.12 -0.35 -2.56
N VAL A 61 -11.83 -0.11 -3.84
CA VAL A 61 -10.71 0.72 -4.33
C VAL A 61 -11.24 2.00 -4.96
N SER A 62 -10.75 3.14 -4.46
CA SER A 62 -11.01 4.50 -4.97
C SER A 62 -9.97 4.88 -6.00
#